data_AF-A0AB37JLF5-F1
#
_entry.id   AF-A0AB37JLF5-F1
#
_cell.length_a   1.000
_cell.length_b   1.000
_cell.length_c   1.000
_cell.angle_alpha   90.00
_cell.angle_beta   90.00
_cell.angle_gamma   90.00
#
_symmetry.space_group_name_H-M   'P 1'
#
loop_
_entity.id
_entity.type
_entity.pdbx_description
1 polymer ?
#
loop_
_entity_poly.entity_id
_entity_poly.type
_entity_poly.pdbx_seq_one_letter_code
_entity_poly.pdbx_strand_id
1 'polypeptide(L)'
;MDIGQIYQRLKQLYDYGESGYEESLYFLVQKNILKRIQDKLIITTNWITHSQQFQSERDYLLSLSCLREDYQKYLVEISFLTAFKMSAADDIEGIETFVDNLPKLSSYAVSVLLEIKEGSGFSITSLEDRLKRKEEQYQKLNHFIFDGPPYYQRLMFYLKCAQVYKQESVIGDMPLGKKVDEKWQKGRKISTDLSLSPLKGQPLHTLAPSIPERKIDHPQFQHIFTYPWKLFVFLCCIVRENFEAQGVQAIRFQEVGDEVDVLLTASNHQQYRYGSFDEFAVEFCKLNRYQLFPNEVSNLKTVFQNLVERKLLIIVDNEYRLPTTIEDVIYNTRLYIPLIAESKQLRGRMEQWIDELREKR
;
A
#
# COMPACT_ATOMS: atom_id res chain seq x y z
N MET A 1 -5.68 -1.11 26.89
CA MET A 1 -5.33 -1.09 25.46
C MET A 1 -4.19 -2.07 25.24
N ASP A 2 -4.41 -3.12 24.46
CA ASP A 2 -3.36 -4.07 24.08
C ASP A 2 -2.63 -3.55 22.83
N ILE A 3 -1.42 -3.02 23.03
CA ILE A 3 -0.62 -2.43 21.96
C ILE A 3 -0.10 -3.50 21.00
N GLY A 4 0.19 -4.71 21.51
CA GLY A 4 0.65 -5.82 20.68
C GLY A 4 -0.43 -6.21 19.68
N GLN A 5 -1.67 -6.33 20.16
CA GLN A 5 -2.83 -6.59 19.30
C GLN A 5 -3.06 -5.48 18.27
N ILE A 6 -3.00 -4.20 18.68
CA ILE A 6 -3.12 -3.05 17.76
C ILE A 6 -2.08 -3.13 16.65
N TYR A 7 -0.81 -3.33 17.01
CA TYR A 7 0.27 -3.38 16.02
C TYR A 7 0.11 -4.56 15.07
N GLN A 8 -0.29 -5.73 15.57
CA GLN A 8 -0.59 -6.88 14.71
C GLN A 8 -1.72 -6.60 13.73
N ARG A 9 -2.80 -5.91 14.15
CA ARG A 9 -3.90 -5.52 13.26
C ARG A 9 -3.47 -4.50 12.22
N LEU A 10 -2.69 -3.50 12.63
CA LEU A 10 -2.12 -2.50 11.73
C LEU A 10 -1.19 -3.13 10.69
N LYS A 11 -0.37 -4.11 11.10
CA LYS A 11 0.47 -4.87 10.17
C LYS A 11 -0.36 -5.69 9.18
N GLN A 12 -1.41 -6.38 9.65
CA GLN A 12 -2.34 -7.09 8.76
C GLN A 12 -2.98 -6.14 7.73
N LEU A 13 -3.36 -4.94 8.14
CA LEU A 13 -3.89 -3.90 7.24
C LEU A 13 -2.83 -3.41 6.25
N TYR A 14 -1.58 -3.27 6.66
CA TYR A 14 -0.48 -2.88 5.78
C TYR A 14 -0.20 -3.93 4.71
N ASP A 15 -0.11 -5.20 5.11
CA ASP A 15 0.23 -6.33 4.25
C ASP A 15 -0.94 -6.68 3.31
N TYR A 16 -2.14 -6.87 3.87
CA TYR A 16 -3.28 -7.45 3.15
C TYR A 16 -4.40 -6.44 2.86
N GLY A 17 -4.35 -5.24 3.44
CA GLY A 17 -5.38 -4.22 3.26
C GLY A 17 -6.68 -4.49 4.03
N GLU A 18 -6.74 -5.60 4.77
CA GLU A 18 -7.90 -6.02 5.56
C GLU A 18 -7.46 -6.65 6.89
N SER A 19 -8.24 -6.39 7.94
CA SER A 19 -8.11 -7.11 9.20
C SER A 19 -9.48 -7.30 9.88
N GLY A 20 -9.51 -8.13 10.92
CA GLY A 20 -10.69 -8.21 11.79
C GLY A 20 -10.90 -6.91 12.55
N TYR A 21 -12.16 -6.62 12.88
CA TYR A 21 -12.51 -5.42 13.64
C TYR A 21 -11.81 -5.40 15.00
N GLU A 22 -11.29 -4.23 15.33
CA GLU A 22 -10.59 -3.93 16.57
C GLU A 22 -11.05 -2.55 17.05
N GLU A 23 -11.74 -2.50 18.19
CA GLU A 23 -12.37 -1.26 18.69
C GLU A 23 -11.35 -0.16 18.94
N SER A 24 -10.15 -0.52 19.38
CA SER A 24 -9.07 0.43 19.63
C SER A 24 -8.55 1.16 18.37
N LEU A 25 -8.92 0.68 17.18
CA LEU A 25 -8.64 1.32 15.89
C LEU A 25 -9.80 2.18 15.36
N TYR A 26 -10.91 2.32 16.10
CA TYR A 26 -12.08 3.07 15.65
C TYR A 26 -11.78 4.54 15.34
N PHE A 27 -10.83 5.15 16.04
CA PHE A 27 -10.40 6.52 15.75
C PHE A 27 -9.85 6.68 14.31
N LEU A 28 -9.23 5.65 13.74
CA LEU A 28 -8.79 5.66 12.33
C LEU A 28 -9.96 5.59 11.35
N VAL A 29 -11.08 4.97 11.76
CA VAL A 29 -12.34 5.01 11.01
C VAL A 29 -12.92 6.42 11.01
N GLN A 30 -12.95 7.10 12.16
CA GLN A 30 -13.39 8.49 12.25
C GLN A 30 -12.56 9.44 11.39
N LYS A 31 -11.26 9.14 11.22
CA LYS A 31 -10.36 9.89 10.34
C LYS A 31 -10.44 9.47 8.87
N ASN A 32 -11.32 8.53 8.47
CA ASN A 32 -11.36 7.94 7.12
C ASN A 32 -10.05 7.28 6.65
N ILE A 33 -9.12 6.95 7.55
CA ILE A 33 -7.94 6.12 7.23
C ILE A 33 -8.37 4.67 7.02
N LEU A 34 -9.32 4.22 7.83
CA LEU A 34 -9.94 2.90 7.70
C LEU A 34 -11.43 3.05 7.41
N LYS A 35 -12.01 2.00 6.84
CA LYS A 35 -13.45 1.82 6.74
C LYS A 35 -13.84 0.55 7.47
N ARG A 36 -14.89 0.61 8.28
CA ARG A 36 -15.52 -0.58 8.84
C ARG A 36 -16.60 -1.08 7.89
N ILE A 37 -16.53 -2.35 7.52
CA ILE A 37 -17.62 -3.07 6.83
C ILE A 37 -17.84 -4.36 7.59
N GLN A 38 -19.03 -4.52 8.17
CA GLN A 38 -19.33 -5.63 9.08
C GLN A 38 -18.29 -5.71 10.22
N ASP A 39 -17.66 -6.88 10.41
CA ASP A 39 -16.61 -7.12 11.40
C ASP A 39 -15.20 -7.06 10.82
N LYS A 40 -15.01 -6.29 9.74
CA LYS A 40 -13.71 -6.02 9.14
C LYS A 40 -13.36 -4.55 9.11
N LEU A 41 -12.06 -4.29 9.23
CA LEU A 41 -11.42 -3.01 8.90
C LEU A 41 -10.73 -3.15 7.55
N ILE A 42 -10.91 -2.14 6.70
CA ILE A 42 -10.38 -2.09 5.34
C ILE A 42 -9.65 -0.77 5.17
N ILE A 43 -8.48 -0.80 4.51
CA ILE A 43 -7.72 0.41 4.19
C ILE A 43 -8.48 1.27 3.16
N THR A 44 -8.39 2.59 3.27
CA THR A 44 -9.00 3.53 2.31
C THR A 44 -7.94 4.10 1.37
N THR A 45 -8.34 4.95 0.41
CA THR A 45 -7.38 5.74 -0.36
C THR A 45 -6.53 6.63 0.56
N ASN A 46 -7.08 7.14 1.66
CA ASN A 46 -6.33 7.98 2.61
C ASN A 46 -5.22 7.19 3.32
N TRP A 47 -5.43 5.89 3.58
CA TRP A 47 -4.37 5.00 4.07
C TRP A 47 -3.17 5.01 3.12
N ILE A 48 -3.44 4.81 1.82
CA ILE A 48 -2.44 4.69 0.76
C ILE A 48 -1.73 6.03 0.55
N THR A 49 -2.47 7.14 0.43
CA THR A 49 -1.89 8.48 0.28
C THR A 49 -1.05 8.87 1.50
N HIS A 50 -1.48 8.49 2.71
CA HIS A 50 -0.72 8.76 3.93
C HIS A 50 0.55 7.89 4.01
N SER A 51 0.50 6.61 3.60
CA SER A 51 1.66 5.72 3.66
C SER A 51 2.81 6.17 2.76
N GLN A 52 2.50 6.80 1.62
CA GLN A 52 3.49 7.35 0.69
C GLN A 52 4.40 8.44 1.29
N GLN A 53 4.05 9.01 2.45
CA GLN A 53 4.88 10.00 3.15
C GLN A 53 6.03 9.37 3.95
N PHE A 54 6.07 8.05 4.06
CA PHE A 54 7.00 7.33 4.92
C PHE A 54 7.85 6.36 4.11
N GLN A 55 9.15 6.32 4.40
CA GLN A 55 10.08 5.35 3.81
C GLN A 55 10.03 4.00 4.52
N SER A 56 9.51 3.96 5.74
CA SER A 56 9.51 2.79 6.63
C SER A 56 8.09 2.41 7.02
N GLU A 57 7.75 1.12 6.84
CA GLU A 57 6.51 0.52 7.37
C GLU A 57 6.34 0.87 8.84
N ARG A 58 7.39 0.69 9.64
CA ARG A 58 7.34 0.92 11.08
C ARG A 58 6.97 2.37 11.38
N ASP A 59 7.61 3.32 10.73
CA ASP A 59 7.33 4.74 10.99
C ASP A 59 5.92 5.13 10.57
N TYR A 60 5.44 4.59 9.45
CA TYR A 60 4.05 4.75 9.04
C TYR A 60 3.09 4.18 10.09
N LEU A 61 3.25 2.92 10.50
CA LEU A 61 2.36 2.28 11.47
C LEU A 61 2.35 2.98 12.83
N LEU A 62 3.51 3.44 13.29
CA LEU A 62 3.61 4.22 14.53
C LEU A 62 2.91 5.59 14.41
N SER A 63 3.07 6.26 13.25
CA SER A 63 2.45 7.57 13.01
C SER A 63 0.92 7.53 13.09
N LEU A 64 0.29 6.40 12.77
CA LEU A 64 -1.16 6.24 12.86
C LEU A 64 -1.67 6.42 14.29
N SER A 65 -0.90 6.03 15.31
CA SER A 65 -1.26 6.26 16.72
C SER A 65 -1.27 7.75 17.06
N CYS A 66 -0.42 8.54 16.40
CA CYS A 66 -0.34 9.99 16.52
C CYS A 66 -1.50 10.71 15.80
N LEU A 67 -2.42 10.01 15.14
CA LEU A 67 -3.66 10.59 14.60
C LEU A 67 -4.79 10.67 15.64
N ARG A 68 -4.59 10.09 16.83
CA ARG A 68 -5.55 10.16 17.92
C ARG A 68 -5.49 11.52 18.60
N GLU A 69 -6.63 12.20 18.71
CA GLU A 69 -6.69 13.61 19.10
C GLU A 69 -6.21 13.88 20.54
N ASP A 70 -6.61 13.03 21.50
CA ASP A 70 -6.17 13.11 22.89
C ASP A 70 -4.66 12.91 23.03
N TYR A 71 -4.08 12.01 22.24
CA TYR A 71 -2.66 11.76 22.20
C TYR A 71 -1.89 12.89 21.51
N GLN A 72 -2.42 13.47 20.43
CA GLN A 72 -1.85 14.67 19.81
C GLN A 72 -1.75 15.83 20.80
N LYS A 73 -2.81 16.07 21.56
CA LYS A 73 -2.83 17.11 22.61
C LYS A 73 -1.76 16.87 23.67
N TYR A 74 -1.58 15.63 24.08
CA TYR A 74 -0.50 15.25 25.00
C TYR A 74 0.89 15.49 24.41
N LEU A 75 1.13 15.09 23.15
CA LEU A 75 2.41 15.33 22.47
C LEU A 75 2.72 16.83 22.30
N VAL A 76 1.70 17.67 22.07
CA VAL A 76 1.85 19.13 22.03
C VAL A 76 2.27 19.69 23.40
N GLU A 77 1.68 19.21 24.49
CA GLU A 77 2.09 19.63 25.84
C GLU A 77 3.53 19.23 26.17
N ILE A 78 3.98 18.04 25.73
CA ILE A 78 5.38 17.63 25.86
C ILE A 78 6.30 18.55 25.06
N SER A 79 5.94 18.89 23.82
CA SER A 79 6.78 19.75 23.00
C SER A 79 6.91 21.15 23.61
N PHE A 80 5.86 21.68 24.24
CA PHE A 80 5.96 22.91 25.04
C PHE A 80 6.91 22.79 26.22
N LEU A 81 6.83 21.68 26.97
CA LEU A 81 7.74 21.49 28.10
C LEU A 81 9.19 21.49 27.62
N THR A 82 9.47 20.86 26.48
CA THR A 82 10.80 20.90 25.87
C THR A 82 11.19 22.31 25.42
N ALA A 83 10.30 23.05 24.76
CA ALA A 83 10.55 24.41 24.30
C ALA A 83 10.80 25.39 25.46
N PHE A 84 10.07 25.27 26.58
CA PHE A 84 10.33 26.10 27.77
C PHE A 84 11.68 25.77 28.41
N LYS A 85 12.09 24.50 28.43
CA LYS A 85 13.41 24.09 28.90
C LYS A 85 14.53 24.62 28.00
N MET A 86 14.32 24.65 26.67
CA MET A 86 15.23 25.28 25.71
C MET A 86 15.36 26.79 25.94
N SER A 87 14.22 27.48 26.15
CA SER A 87 14.21 28.91 26.45
C SER A 87 14.91 29.25 27.77
N ALA A 88 14.78 28.41 28.80
CA ALA A 88 15.52 28.58 30.04
C ALA A 88 17.04 28.36 29.88
N ALA A 89 17.46 27.72 28.77
CA ALA A 89 18.84 27.44 28.42
C ALA A 89 19.40 28.37 27.32
N ASP A 90 18.66 29.42 26.92
CA ASP A 90 19.01 30.36 25.84
C ASP A 90 19.30 29.71 24.47
N ASP A 91 18.65 28.58 24.16
CA ASP A 91 18.76 27.87 22.88
C ASP A 91 17.80 28.47 21.83
N ILE A 92 18.24 29.58 21.21
CA ILE A 92 17.45 30.34 20.22
C ILE A 92 17.14 29.51 18.96
N GLU A 93 18.10 28.70 18.47
CA GLU A 93 17.94 27.85 17.28
C GLU A 93 16.87 26.76 17.50
N GLY A 94 16.83 26.17 18.71
CA GLY A 94 15.80 25.22 19.11
C GLY A 94 14.39 25.84 19.17
N ILE A 95 14.29 27.12 19.57
CA ILE A 95 13.02 27.86 19.63
C ILE A 95 12.50 28.20 18.23
N GLU A 96 13.37 28.66 17.32
CA GLU A 96 12.98 28.94 15.93
C GLU A 96 12.43 27.67 15.24
N THR A 97 13.14 26.55 15.41
CA THR A 97 12.70 25.23 14.91
C THR A 97 11.35 24.79 15.49
N PHE A 98 11.06 25.13 16.75
CA PHE A 98 9.78 24.82 17.39
C PHE A 98 8.62 25.58 16.77
N VAL A 99 8.78 26.89 16.58
CA VAL A 99 7.74 27.78 16.06
C VAL A 99 7.32 27.39 14.63
N ASP A 100 8.29 27.06 13.78
CA ASP A 100 8.04 26.68 12.39
C ASP A 100 7.23 25.39 12.21
N ASN A 101 7.23 24.52 13.23
CA ASN A 101 6.60 23.19 13.15
C ASN A 101 5.21 23.07 13.83
N LEU A 102 4.68 24.16 14.41
CA LEU A 102 3.39 24.18 15.12
C LEU A 102 2.11 24.67 14.38
N PRO A 103 2.10 25.09 13.09
CA PRO A 103 1.06 25.99 12.60
C PRO A 103 -0.39 25.44 12.61
N LYS A 104 -0.63 24.12 12.61
CA LYS A 104 -2.01 23.56 12.62
C LYS A 104 -2.54 23.10 13.98
N LEU A 105 -1.72 23.09 15.03
CA LEU A 105 -2.16 22.79 16.41
C LEU A 105 -2.30 24.07 17.25
N SER A 106 -2.17 25.22 16.60
CA SER A 106 -2.13 26.57 17.17
C SER A 106 -3.29 26.88 18.12
N SER A 107 -4.52 26.44 17.83
CA SER A 107 -5.67 26.73 18.72
C SER A 107 -5.56 26.02 20.08
N TYR A 108 -5.18 24.74 20.09
CA TYR A 108 -4.95 24.00 21.35
C TYR A 108 -3.67 24.47 22.04
N ALA A 109 -2.64 24.76 21.24
CA ALA A 109 -1.41 25.34 21.73
C ALA A 109 -1.64 26.66 22.49
N VAL A 110 -2.42 27.57 21.90
CA VAL A 110 -2.80 28.83 22.53
C VAL A 110 -3.63 28.60 23.80
N SER A 111 -4.57 27.64 23.80
CA SER A 111 -5.35 27.35 25.01
C SER A 111 -4.47 26.84 26.15
N VAL A 112 -3.51 25.95 25.87
CA VAL A 112 -2.53 25.48 26.87
C VAL A 112 -1.70 26.66 27.39
N LEU A 113 -1.17 27.51 26.52
CA LEU A 113 -0.37 28.68 26.90
C LEU A 113 -1.16 29.67 27.77
N LEU A 114 -2.45 29.89 27.49
CA LEU A 114 -3.32 30.73 28.32
C LEU A 114 -3.56 30.12 29.71
N GLU A 115 -3.73 28.80 29.78
CA GLU A 115 -3.97 28.09 31.05
C GLU A 115 -2.77 28.09 32.00
N ILE A 116 -1.54 28.10 31.46
CA ILE A 116 -0.30 28.10 32.26
C ILE A 116 0.34 29.48 32.40
N LYS A 117 -0.34 30.54 31.95
CA LYS A 117 0.16 31.91 32.04
C LYS A 117 0.17 32.39 33.49
N GLU A 118 1.33 32.80 33.98
CA GLU A 118 1.51 33.32 35.33
C GLU A 118 2.38 34.60 35.29
N GLY A 119 1.81 35.72 35.75
CA GLY A 119 2.49 37.01 35.72
C GLY A 119 2.88 37.44 34.30
N SER A 120 4.18 37.71 34.08
CA SER A 120 4.74 38.09 32.78
C SER A 120 5.22 36.91 31.91
N GLY A 121 5.06 35.66 32.37
CA GLY A 121 5.59 34.48 31.68
C GLY A 121 4.65 33.27 31.73
N PHE A 122 5.24 32.09 31.56
CA PHE A 122 4.55 30.79 31.56
C PHE A 122 5.12 29.89 32.65
N SER A 123 4.24 29.15 33.35
CA SER A 123 4.62 28.28 34.45
C SER A 123 4.97 26.87 33.97
N ILE A 124 6.26 26.53 34.05
CA ILE A 124 6.78 25.19 33.75
C ILE A 124 6.19 24.16 34.71
N THR A 125 6.11 24.50 36.00
CA THR A 125 5.56 23.62 37.05
C THR A 125 4.10 23.24 36.77
N SER A 126 3.27 24.22 36.40
CA SER A 126 1.86 23.98 36.03
C SER A 126 1.71 23.06 34.82
N LEU A 127 2.65 23.09 33.86
CA LEU A 127 2.68 22.18 32.72
C LEU A 127 3.15 20.77 33.12
N GLU A 128 4.18 20.64 33.96
CA GLU A 128 4.68 19.36 34.45
C GLU A 128 3.62 18.59 35.25
N ASP A 129 2.84 19.27 36.09
CA ASP A 129 1.74 18.66 36.86
C ASP A 129 0.59 18.14 35.99
N ARG A 130 0.36 18.75 34.82
CA ARG A 130 -0.60 18.27 33.82
C ARG A 130 -0.07 17.03 33.12
N LEU A 131 1.20 17.06 32.72
CA LEU A 131 1.85 15.97 32.00
C LEU A 131 1.97 14.71 32.85
N LYS A 132 2.31 14.83 34.13
CA LYS A 132 2.44 13.69 35.05
C LYS A 132 1.21 12.79 35.08
N ARG A 133 0.02 13.38 35.06
CA ARG A 133 -1.26 12.65 35.03
C ARG A 133 -1.50 11.92 33.71
N LYS A 134 -1.06 12.50 32.59
CA LYS A 134 -1.20 11.92 31.25
C LYS A 134 -0.10 10.91 30.93
N GLU A 135 1.06 11.03 31.56
CA GLU A 135 2.19 10.14 31.35
C GLU A 135 1.88 8.71 31.79
N GLU A 136 1.19 8.53 32.93
CA GLU A 136 0.70 7.21 33.35
C GLU A 136 -0.26 6.59 32.32
N GLN A 137 -1.14 7.40 31.72
CA GLN A 137 -2.09 6.97 30.70
C GLN A 137 -1.39 6.52 29.41
N TYR A 138 -0.34 7.24 28.99
CA TYR A 138 0.33 7.03 27.72
C TYR A 138 1.67 6.30 27.81
N GLN A 139 2.13 5.91 29.00
CA GLN A 139 3.43 5.28 29.21
C GLN A 139 3.71 4.12 28.25
N LYS A 140 2.74 3.20 28.12
CA LYS A 140 2.85 2.05 27.23
C LYS A 140 2.91 2.47 25.76
N LEU A 141 2.12 3.48 25.38
CA LEU A 141 2.07 3.99 24.00
C LEU A 141 3.35 4.75 23.64
N ASN A 142 3.90 5.52 24.57
CA ASN A 142 5.18 6.21 24.43
C ASN A 142 6.31 5.20 24.24
N HIS A 143 6.38 4.17 25.09
CA HIS A 143 7.39 3.13 24.96
C HIS A 143 7.29 2.42 23.60
N PHE A 144 6.08 2.16 23.11
CA PHE A 144 5.87 1.56 21.80
C PHE A 144 6.31 2.46 20.62
N ILE A 145 6.04 3.76 20.69
CA ILE A 145 6.31 4.71 19.58
C ILE A 145 7.76 5.21 19.59
N PHE A 146 8.31 5.49 20.77
CA PHE A 146 9.59 6.18 20.96
C PHE A 146 10.68 5.31 21.57
N ASP A 147 10.39 4.05 21.91
CA ASP A 147 11.29 3.17 22.65
C ASP A 147 11.67 3.74 24.03
N GLY A 148 10.73 4.47 24.66
CA GLY A 148 10.96 5.19 25.90
C GLY A 148 10.10 6.46 26.01
N PRO A 149 10.57 7.49 26.74
CA PRO A 149 9.89 8.77 26.77
C PRO A 149 9.97 9.45 25.38
N PRO A 150 8.97 10.27 25.00
CA PRO A 150 9.00 10.98 23.72
C PRO A 150 10.18 11.93 23.63
N TYR A 151 11.04 11.73 22.64
CA TYR A 151 12.16 12.63 22.36
C TYR A 151 11.80 13.63 21.25
N TYR A 152 12.24 14.87 21.44
CA TYR A 152 11.72 16.04 20.73
C TYR A 152 11.71 15.90 19.20
N GLN A 153 12.84 15.51 18.60
CA GLN A 153 12.95 15.40 17.13
C GLN A 153 11.90 14.46 16.52
N ARG A 154 11.72 13.26 17.11
CA ARG A 154 10.75 12.28 16.60
C ARG A 154 9.32 12.63 16.93
N LEU A 155 9.09 13.29 18.07
CA LEU A 155 7.80 13.85 18.41
C LEU A 155 7.37 14.89 17.36
N MET A 156 8.25 15.83 17.03
CA MET A 156 7.97 16.88 16.04
C MET A 156 7.74 16.29 14.65
N PHE A 157 8.50 15.26 14.26
CA PHE A 157 8.25 14.50 13.03
C PHE A 157 6.81 13.95 12.98
N TYR A 158 6.37 13.21 14.00
CA TYR A 158 5.02 12.64 14.00
C TYR A 158 3.91 13.70 14.10
N LEU A 159 4.11 14.77 14.86
CA LEU A 159 3.17 15.89 14.91
C LEU A 159 3.04 16.55 13.53
N LYS A 160 4.14 16.74 12.80
CA LYS A 160 4.12 17.29 11.44
C LYS A 160 3.34 16.38 10.48
N CYS A 161 3.58 15.07 10.52
CA CYS A 161 2.82 14.10 9.73
C CYS A 161 1.31 14.17 10.03
N ALA A 162 0.95 14.17 11.32
CA ALA A 162 -0.44 14.26 11.75
C ALA A 162 -1.12 15.57 11.30
N GLN A 163 -0.36 16.67 11.26
CA GLN A 163 -0.84 17.96 10.77
C GLN A 163 -0.98 17.99 9.23
N VAL A 164 -0.12 17.31 8.49
CA VAL A 164 -0.19 17.25 7.02
C VAL A 164 -1.37 16.41 6.54
N TYR A 165 -1.84 15.46 7.37
CA TYR A 165 -3.00 14.64 7.04
C TYR A 165 -4.23 15.48 6.64
N LYS A 166 -4.71 15.25 5.42
CA LYS A 166 -5.96 15.80 4.91
C LYS A 166 -6.93 14.66 4.68
N GLN A 167 -8.11 14.79 5.28
CA GLN A 167 -9.17 13.81 5.10
C GLN A 167 -9.81 14.01 3.72
N GLU A 168 -9.55 13.10 2.80
CA GLU A 168 -10.18 13.08 1.47
C GLU A 168 -11.42 12.18 1.46
N SER A 169 -12.23 12.33 0.40
CA SER A 169 -13.42 11.50 0.19
C SER A 169 -13.01 10.06 -0.15
N VAL A 170 -13.58 9.11 0.58
CA VAL A 170 -13.30 7.69 0.37
C VAL A 170 -14.13 7.20 -0.80
N ILE A 171 -13.48 6.65 -1.83
CA ILE A 171 -14.17 5.93 -2.91
C ILE A 171 -14.77 4.65 -2.32
N GLY A 172 -16.04 4.37 -2.61
CA GLY A 172 -16.74 3.20 -2.10
C GLY A 172 -16.09 1.89 -2.55
N ASP A 173 -15.67 1.08 -1.59
CA ASP A 173 -15.16 -0.28 -1.86
C ASP A 173 -16.27 -1.27 -2.12
N MET A 174 -16.35 -1.77 -3.36
CA MET A 174 -17.20 -2.90 -3.72
C MET A 174 -16.55 -4.21 -3.25
N PRO A 175 -17.34 -5.20 -2.79
CA PRO A 175 -16.81 -6.53 -2.51
C PRO A 175 -16.07 -7.13 -3.71
N LEU A 176 -15.11 -8.02 -3.44
CA LEU A 176 -14.48 -8.85 -4.44
C LEU A 176 -15.52 -9.82 -5.01
N GLY A 177 -15.65 -9.83 -6.33
CA GLY A 177 -16.42 -10.87 -6.99
C GLY A 177 -15.70 -12.22 -6.99
N LYS A 178 -16.35 -13.20 -7.61
CA LYS A 178 -15.86 -14.59 -7.69
C LYS A 178 -14.94 -14.78 -8.89
N LYS A 179 -15.19 -14.06 -9.98
CA LYS A 179 -14.44 -14.16 -11.26
C LYS A 179 -13.25 -13.21 -11.30
N VAL A 180 -12.28 -13.50 -12.16
CA VAL A 180 -11.08 -12.66 -12.34
C VAL A 180 -11.45 -11.21 -12.69
N ASP A 181 -12.31 -10.99 -13.68
CA ASP A 181 -12.74 -9.65 -14.10
C ASP A 181 -13.43 -8.86 -12.98
N GLU A 182 -14.21 -9.54 -12.13
CA GLU A 182 -14.90 -8.91 -11.00
C GLU A 182 -13.93 -8.53 -9.87
N LYS A 183 -12.83 -9.28 -9.74
CA LYS A 183 -11.75 -8.95 -8.80
C LYS A 183 -10.93 -7.75 -9.29
N TRP A 184 -10.68 -7.64 -10.60
CA TRP A 184 -9.88 -6.58 -11.23
C TRP A 184 -10.71 -5.41 -11.77
N GLN A 185 -11.53 -4.80 -10.91
CA GLN A 185 -12.35 -3.64 -11.26
C GLN A 185 -11.65 -2.30 -10.95
N LYS A 186 -12.02 -1.25 -11.69
CA LYS A 186 -11.51 0.11 -11.48
C LYS A 186 -11.63 0.54 -10.02
N GLY A 187 -10.57 1.12 -9.45
CA GLY A 187 -10.53 1.52 -8.04
C GLY A 187 -10.11 0.41 -7.08
N ARG A 188 -9.86 -0.82 -7.54
CA ARG A 188 -9.43 -1.93 -6.69
C ARG A 188 -8.09 -1.64 -6.04
N LYS A 189 -7.98 -1.96 -4.75
CA LYS A 189 -6.73 -1.93 -3.97
C LYS A 189 -5.99 -3.24 -4.14
N ILE A 190 -4.70 -3.19 -4.51
CA ILE A 190 -3.89 -4.37 -4.81
C ILE A 190 -2.62 -4.32 -3.98
N SER A 191 -2.35 -5.40 -3.24
CA SER A 191 -1.12 -5.51 -2.45
C SER A 191 0.08 -5.69 -3.38
N THR A 192 1.16 -4.93 -3.15
CA THR A 192 2.38 -4.93 -3.95
C THR A 192 3.52 -5.75 -3.34
N ASP A 193 3.37 -6.21 -2.10
CA ASP A 193 4.36 -7.07 -1.47
C ASP A 193 4.28 -8.50 -2.04
N LEU A 194 5.28 -8.85 -2.85
CA LEU A 194 5.41 -10.14 -3.52
C LEU A 194 5.78 -11.28 -2.55
N SER A 195 6.24 -10.95 -1.35
CA SER A 195 6.73 -11.91 -0.34
C SER A 195 5.63 -12.42 0.60
N LEU A 196 4.43 -11.85 0.53
CA LEU A 196 3.34 -12.20 1.43
C LEU A 196 2.94 -13.67 1.35
N SER A 197 2.72 -14.23 2.54
CA SER A 197 2.12 -15.56 2.65
C SER A 197 0.63 -15.51 2.29
N PRO A 198 0.10 -16.48 1.53
CA PRO A 198 -1.29 -16.44 1.12
C PRO A 198 -2.22 -16.68 2.31
N LEU A 199 -3.26 -15.87 2.42
CA LEU A 199 -4.31 -16.05 3.41
C LEU A 199 -5.10 -17.34 3.16
N LYS A 200 -5.49 -18.02 4.24
CA LYS A 200 -6.32 -19.25 4.16
C LYS A 200 -7.74 -18.99 3.62
N GLY A 201 -8.23 -17.77 3.75
CA GLY A 201 -9.52 -17.33 3.22
C GLY A 201 -9.34 -16.14 2.29
N GLN A 202 -10.33 -15.90 1.42
CA GLN A 202 -10.27 -14.79 0.48
C GLN A 202 -10.49 -13.45 1.22
N PRO A 203 -9.66 -12.43 0.94
CA PRO A 203 -10.03 -11.04 1.22
C PRO A 203 -11.39 -10.70 0.61
N LEU A 204 -12.10 -9.76 1.24
CA LEU A 204 -13.45 -9.39 0.82
C LEU A 204 -13.47 -8.15 -0.08
N HIS A 205 -12.44 -7.32 -0.06
CA HIS A 205 -12.41 -5.97 -0.65
C HIS A 205 -11.06 -5.64 -1.29
N THR A 206 -9.95 -6.20 -0.81
CA THR A 206 -8.60 -5.95 -1.35
C THR A 206 -8.07 -7.15 -2.12
N LEU A 207 -7.26 -6.90 -3.15
CA LEU A 207 -6.64 -7.94 -3.93
C LEU A 207 -5.26 -8.25 -3.34
N ALA A 208 -5.20 -9.22 -2.43
CA ALA A 208 -4.00 -9.71 -1.78
C ALA A 208 -3.87 -11.24 -1.93
N PRO A 209 -2.67 -11.82 -1.69
CA PRO A 209 -2.47 -13.25 -1.82
C PRO A 209 -3.41 -14.07 -0.93
N SER A 210 -4.10 -15.05 -1.54
CA SER A 210 -5.04 -15.93 -0.83
C SER A 210 -5.21 -17.25 -1.55
N ILE A 211 -5.45 -18.31 -0.78
CA ILE A 211 -5.71 -19.64 -1.33
C ILE A 211 -7.07 -19.61 -2.03
N PRO A 212 -7.17 -19.96 -3.32
CA PRO A 212 -8.44 -20.00 -4.02
C PRO A 212 -9.41 -21.00 -3.36
N GLU A 213 -10.65 -20.57 -3.10
CA GLU A 213 -11.69 -21.46 -2.55
C GLU A 213 -12.06 -22.58 -3.52
N ARG A 214 -12.01 -22.28 -4.83
CA ARG A 214 -12.24 -23.28 -5.87
C ARG A 214 -11.03 -24.20 -6.01
N LYS A 215 -11.27 -25.50 -6.03
CA LYS A 215 -10.25 -26.47 -6.41
C LYS A 215 -9.90 -26.25 -7.88
N ILE A 216 -8.61 -26.11 -8.15
CA ILE A 216 -8.08 -26.00 -9.50
C ILE A 216 -7.54 -27.38 -9.86
N ASP A 217 -8.12 -27.99 -10.90
CA ASP A 217 -7.85 -29.38 -11.28
C ASP A 217 -6.38 -29.64 -11.63
N HIS A 218 -5.61 -28.58 -11.88
CA HIS A 218 -4.18 -28.64 -12.15
C HIS A 218 -3.38 -27.88 -11.09
N PRO A 219 -2.65 -28.58 -10.19
CA PRO A 219 -2.00 -27.97 -9.03
C PRO A 219 -1.01 -26.86 -9.35
N GLN A 220 -0.26 -26.96 -10.45
CA GLN A 220 0.69 -25.91 -10.86
C GLN A 220 -0.01 -24.57 -11.14
N PHE A 221 -1.24 -24.59 -11.68
CA PHE A 221 -2.03 -23.38 -11.96
C PHE A 221 -2.64 -22.76 -10.70
N GLN A 222 -2.79 -23.53 -9.62
CA GLN A 222 -3.28 -22.98 -8.35
C GLN A 222 -2.45 -21.78 -7.89
N HIS A 223 -1.14 -21.84 -8.12
CA HIS A 223 -0.22 -20.76 -7.76
C HIS A 223 -0.44 -19.46 -8.54
N ILE A 224 -0.92 -19.54 -9.79
CA ILE A 224 -1.27 -18.36 -10.59
C ILE A 224 -2.41 -17.59 -9.91
N PHE A 225 -3.44 -18.30 -9.47
CA PHE A 225 -4.61 -17.70 -8.82
C PHE A 225 -4.37 -17.32 -7.35
N THR A 226 -3.30 -17.82 -6.74
CA THR A 226 -2.98 -17.54 -5.34
C THR A 226 -2.38 -16.14 -5.14
N TYR A 227 -1.67 -15.63 -6.15
CA TYR A 227 -0.98 -14.34 -6.09
C TYR A 227 -1.47 -13.42 -7.21
N PRO A 228 -1.95 -12.20 -6.89
CA PRO A 228 -2.46 -11.26 -7.89
C PRO A 228 -1.46 -10.98 -9.02
N TRP A 229 -0.20 -10.76 -8.68
CA TRP A 229 0.85 -10.45 -9.66
C TRP A 229 1.26 -11.65 -10.51
N LYS A 230 1.13 -12.90 -10.02
CA LYS A 230 1.32 -14.10 -10.86
C LYS A 230 0.23 -14.20 -11.91
N LEU A 231 -1.03 -13.96 -11.53
CA LEU A 231 -2.13 -13.90 -12.48
C LEU A 231 -1.93 -12.78 -13.50
N PHE A 232 -1.53 -11.59 -13.05
CA PHE A 232 -1.28 -10.44 -13.93
C PHE A 232 -0.20 -10.75 -14.98
N VAL A 233 1.00 -11.16 -14.55
CA VAL A 233 2.13 -11.52 -15.43
C VAL A 233 1.75 -12.63 -16.39
N PHE A 234 1.09 -13.68 -15.89
CA PHE A 234 0.68 -14.81 -16.72
C PHE A 234 -0.34 -14.40 -17.80
N LEU A 235 -1.29 -13.52 -17.47
CA LEU A 235 -2.24 -12.98 -18.45
C LEU A 235 -1.56 -12.07 -19.48
N CYS A 236 -0.53 -11.31 -19.10
CA CYS A 236 0.29 -10.56 -20.06
C CYS A 236 0.96 -11.50 -21.07
N CYS A 237 1.51 -12.63 -20.63
CA CYS A 237 2.06 -13.65 -21.53
C CYS A 237 0.98 -14.26 -22.44
N ILE A 238 -0.23 -14.55 -21.93
CA ILE A 238 -1.35 -15.01 -22.77
C ILE A 238 -1.70 -13.96 -23.84
N VAL A 239 -1.77 -12.68 -23.48
CA VAL A 239 -2.08 -11.59 -24.42
C VAL A 239 -0.99 -11.49 -25.50
N ARG A 240 0.29 -11.61 -25.12
CA ARG A 240 1.40 -11.69 -26.06
C ARG A 240 1.23 -12.83 -27.07
N GLU A 241 0.94 -14.05 -26.62
CA GLU A 241 0.71 -15.20 -27.53
C GLU A 241 -0.52 -14.97 -28.43
N ASN A 242 -1.59 -14.34 -27.93
CA ASN A 242 -2.77 -14.05 -28.75
C ASN A 242 -2.44 -13.10 -29.91
N PHE A 243 -1.59 -12.09 -29.70
CA PHE A 243 -1.12 -11.23 -30.79
C PHE A 243 -0.28 -12.01 -31.80
N GLU A 244 0.65 -12.86 -31.34
CA GLU A 244 1.48 -13.67 -32.23
C GLU A 244 0.65 -14.67 -33.06
N ALA A 245 -0.37 -15.28 -32.47
CA ALA A 245 -1.33 -16.15 -33.17
C ALA A 245 -2.16 -15.40 -34.24
N GLN A 246 -2.32 -14.07 -34.09
CA GLN A 246 -2.92 -13.21 -35.11
C GLN A 246 -1.91 -12.72 -36.16
N GLY A 247 -0.65 -13.18 -36.10
CA GLY A 247 0.43 -12.79 -37.00
C GLY A 247 1.08 -11.45 -36.66
N VAL A 248 0.86 -10.92 -35.46
CA VAL A 248 1.38 -9.61 -35.04
C VAL A 248 2.32 -9.77 -33.84
N GLN A 249 3.59 -9.40 -34.00
CA GLN A 249 4.54 -9.38 -32.88
C GLN A 249 4.41 -8.08 -32.06
N ALA A 250 3.25 -7.85 -31.44
CA ALA A 250 2.90 -6.58 -30.81
C ALA A 250 3.79 -6.21 -29.61
N ILE A 251 4.10 -7.18 -28.76
CA ILE A 251 4.83 -7.01 -27.50
C ILE A 251 5.76 -8.21 -27.25
N ARG A 252 6.90 -7.97 -26.60
CA ARG A 252 7.85 -9.00 -26.17
C ARG A 252 8.33 -8.69 -24.74
N PHE A 253 8.50 -9.72 -23.92
CA PHE A 253 9.00 -9.63 -22.55
C PHE A 253 10.39 -10.26 -22.49
N GLN A 254 11.42 -9.43 -22.53
CA GLN A 254 12.81 -9.88 -22.67
C GLN A 254 13.54 -9.83 -21.33
N GLU A 255 14.23 -10.91 -20.94
CA GLU A 255 15.12 -10.91 -19.79
C GLU A 255 16.40 -10.11 -20.09
N VAL A 256 16.68 -9.09 -19.29
CA VAL A 256 17.86 -8.24 -19.42
C VAL A 256 18.46 -7.95 -18.04
N GLY A 257 19.60 -8.57 -17.73
CA GLY A 257 20.24 -8.39 -16.42
C GLY A 257 19.29 -8.80 -15.30
N ASP A 258 18.98 -7.89 -14.38
CA ASP A 258 18.05 -8.10 -13.25
C ASP A 258 16.63 -7.59 -13.50
N GLU A 259 16.30 -7.25 -14.75
CA GLU A 259 14.98 -6.73 -15.15
C GLU A 259 14.34 -7.57 -16.25
N VAL A 260 13.07 -7.26 -16.54
CA VAL A 260 12.36 -7.73 -17.74
C VAL A 260 12.00 -6.50 -18.56
N ASP A 261 12.59 -6.38 -19.74
CA ASP A 261 12.29 -5.32 -20.68
C ASP A 261 10.99 -5.61 -21.44
N VAL A 262 10.22 -4.55 -21.67
CA VAL A 262 9.05 -4.56 -22.55
C VAL A 262 9.47 -3.96 -23.89
N LEU A 263 9.47 -4.78 -24.93
CA LEU A 263 9.66 -4.32 -26.30
C LEU A 263 8.30 -4.29 -27.01
N LEU A 264 8.08 -3.24 -27.79
CA LEU A 264 6.87 -3.06 -28.57
C LEU A 264 7.21 -2.97 -30.06
N THR A 265 6.30 -3.43 -30.91
CA THR A 265 6.38 -3.24 -32.36
C THR A 265 5.28 -2.27 -32.80
N ALA A 266 5.68 -1.10 -33.29
CA ALA A 266 4.77 -0.09 -33.83
C ALA A 266 4.04 -0.62 -35.08
N SER A 267 2.97 0.07 -35.48
CA SER A 267 2.18 -0.28 -36.67
C SER A 267 2.97 -0.21 -37.98
N ASN A 268 4.09 0.52 -38.00
CA ASN A 268 5.05 0.57 -39.11
C ASN A 268 6.11 -0.55 -39.08
N HIS A 269 5.94 -1.55 -38.21
CA HIS A 269 6.86 -2.67 -37.96
C HIS A 269 8.21 -2.31 -37.31
N GLN A 270 8.38 -1.07 -36.84
CA GLN A 270 9.58 -0.69 -36.08
C GLN A 270 9.48 -1.19 -34.63
N GLN A 271 10.51 -1.91 -34.18
CA GLN A 271 10.65 -2.32 -32.79
C GLN A 271 11.30 -1.21 -31.96
N TYR A 272 10.81 -1.02 -30.74
CA TYR A 272 11.40 -0.11 -29.77
C TYR A 272 11.23 -0.64 -28.34
N ARG A 273 12.16 -0.24 -27.46
CA ARG A 273 12.06 -0.51 -26.02
C ARG A 273 11.09 0.49 -25.40
N TYR A 274 10.05 -0.01 -24.74
CA TYR A 274 9.13 0.81 -23.95
C TYR A 274 9.78 1.20 -22.61
N GLY A 275 10.31 0.22 -21.88
CA GLY A 275 10.83 0.36 -20.52
C GLY A 275 10.88 -1.00 -19.81
N SER A 276 10.95 -0.98 -18.48
CA SER A 276 10.88 -2.21 -17.68
C SER A 276 9.43 -2.70 -17.52
N PHE A 277 9.25 -3.98 -17.17
CA PHE A 277 7.94 -4.55 -16.88
C PHE A 277 7.30 -3.94 -15.63
N ASP A 278 8.11 -3.52 -14.66
CA ASP A 278 7.64 -2.82 -13.47
C ASP A 278 6.97 -1.48 -13.87
N GLU A 279 7.63 -0.70 -14.73
CA GLU A 279 7.08 0.55 -15.28
C GLU A 279 5.79 0.30 -16.08
N PHE A 280 5.79 -0.73 -16.94
CA PHE A 280 4.61 -1.13 -17.70
C PHE A 280 3.42 -1.48 -16.79
N ALA A 281 3.66 -2.25 -15.73
CA ALA A 281 2.63 -2.65 -14.77
C ALA A 281 2.10 -1.47 -13.94
N VAL A 282 3.00 -0.58 -13.49
CA VAL A 282 2.63 0.63 -12.73
C VAL A 282 1.79 1.57 -13.59
N GLU A 283 2.18 1.83 -14.84
CA GLU A 283 1.41 2.68 -15.76
C GLU A 283 0.05 2.07 -16.10
N PHE A 284 0.00 0.76 -16.38
CA PHE A 284 -1.26 0.05 -16.57
C PHE A 284 -2.19 0.22 -15.35
N CYS A 285 -1.66 0.11 -14.14
CA CYS A 285 -2.43 0.31 -12.91
C CYS A 285 -2.95 1.74 -12.78
N LYS A 286 -2.11 2.75 -13.08
CA LYS A 286 -2.48 4.17 -13.02
C LYS A 286 -3.64 4.48 -13.98
N LEU A 287 -3.57 4.04 -15.23
CA LEU A 287 -4.62 4.27 -16.24
C LEU A 287 -5.95 3.59 -15.88
N ASN A 288 -5.87 2.37 -15.35
CA ASN A 288 -7.04 1.62 -14.90
C ASN A 288 -7.54 2.02 -13.50
N ARG A 289 -6.90 3.01 -12.86
CA ARG A 289 -7.15 3.48 -11.49
C ARG A 289 -7.12 2.35 -10.46
N TYR A 290 -6.24 1.37 -10.62
CA TYR A 290 -5.93 0.42 -9.56
C TYR A 290 -5.06 1.13 -8.52
N GLN A 291 -5.38 0.92 -7.25
CA GLN A 291 -4.69 1.55 -6.12
C GLN A 291 -3.67 0.56 -5.57
N LEU A 292 -2.40 0.84 -5.75
CA LEU A 292 -1.31 0.00 -5.26
C LEU A 292 -1.01 0.33 -3.80
N PHE A 293 -0.83 -0.70 -2.96
CA PHE A 293 -0.46 -0.53 -1.56
C PHE A 293 0.50 -1.64 -1.10
N PRO A 294 1.39 -1.39 -0.13
CA PRO A 294 1.60 -0.11 0.55
C PRO A 294 2.34 0.92 -0.31
N ASN A 295 3.06 0.46 -1.34
CA ASN A 295 3.88 1.24 -2.26
C ASN A 295 3.59 0.86 -3.72
N GLU A 296 4.28 1.48 -4.68
CA GLU A 296 4.32 0.98 -6.06
C GLU A 296 4.89 -0.44 -6.11
N VAL A 297 4.50 -1.20 -7.14
CA VAL A 297 5.01 -2.56 -7.35
C VAL A 297 6.40 -2.50 -7.95
N SER A 298 7.29 -3.39 -7.51
CA SER A 298 8.63 -3.54 -8.05
C SER A 298 9.10 -5.00 -8.01
N ASN A 299 10.20 -5.29 -8.71
CA ASN A 299 10.83 -6.60 -8.79
C ASN A 299 9.91 -7.68 -9.39
N LEU A 300 9.06 -7.35 -10.35
CA LEU A 300 8.18 -8.34 -11.01
C LEU A 300 8.95 -9.38 -11.81
N LYS A 301 10.25 -9.18 -12.09
CA LYS A 301 11.13 -10.24 -12.59
C LYS A 301 11.08 -11.50 -11.72
N THR A 302 11.00 -11.35 -10.39
CA THR A 302 10.90 -12.50 -9.47
C THR A 302 9.63 -13.32 -9.71
N VAL A 303 8.55 -12.67 -10.16
CA VAL A 303 7.30 -13.32 -10.55
C VAL A 303 7.49 -14.14 -11.82
N PHE A 304 8.15 -13.57 -12.84
CA PHE A 304 8.52 -14.30 -14.06
C PHE A 304 9.39 -15.52 -13.76
N GLN A 305 10.46 -15.35 -12.98
CA GLN A 305 11.33 -16.45 -12.56
C GLN A 305 10.55 -17.53 -11.82
N ASN A 306 9.66 -17.16 -10.89
CA ASN A 306 8.85 -18.14 -10.18
C ASN A 306 7.90 -18.91 -11.10
N LEU A 307 7.38 -18.28 -12.15
CA LEU A 307 6.55 -18.95 -13.16
C LEU A 307 7.40 -19.90 -14.03
N VAL A 308 8.64 -19.55 -14.34
CA VAL A 308 9.60 -20.44 -15.03
C VAL A 308 9.97 -21.66 -14.19
N GLU A 309 10.33 -21.46 -12.92
CA GLU A 309 10.62 -22.55 -11.97
C GLU A 309 9.47 -23.56 -11.87
N ARG A 310 8.24 -23.07 -12.01
CA ARG A 310 7.00 -23.85 -11.98
C ARG A 310 6.60 -24.43 -13.33
N LYS A 311 7.43 -24.25 -14.37
CA LYS A 311 7.18 -24.69 -15.76
C LYS A 311 5.90 -24.13 -16.37
N LEU A 312 5.45 -22.98 -15.85
CA LEU A 312 4.31 -22.23 -16.38
C LEU A 312 4.75 -21.27 -17.49
N LEU A 313 6.01 -20.84 -17.46
CA LEU A 313 6.69 -20.10 -18.51
C LEU A 313 7.99 -20.81 -18.88
N ILE A 314 8.51 -20.48 -20.07
CA ILE A 314 9.85 -20.86 -20.52
C ILE A 314 10.58 -19.63 -21.03
N ILE A 315 11.92 -19.70 -21.08
CA ILE A 315 12.75 -18.66 -21.70
C ILE A 315 13.25 -19.20 -23.03
N VAL A 316 12.94 -18.50 -24.12
CA VAL A 316 13.40 -18.81 -25.49
C VAL A 316 13.95 -17.52 -26.08
N ASP A 317 15.21 -17.53 -26.52
CA ASP A 317 15.91 -16.35 -27.05
C ASP A 317 15.86 -15.13 -26.11
N ASN A 318 16.06 -15.39 -24.81
CA ASN A 318 15.93 -14.42 -23.71
C ASN A 318 14.51 -13.86 -23.54
N GLU A 319 13.48 -14.52 -24.05
CA GLU A 319 12.09 -14.08 -23.90
C GLU A 319 11.25 -15.02 -23.08
N TYR A 320 10.43 -14.46 -22.20
CA TYR A 320 9.42 -15.23 -21.49
C TYR A 320 8.25 -15.57 -22.41
N ARG A 321 8.02 -16.87 -22.60
CA ARG A 321 6.94 -17.42 -23.44
C ARG A 321 6.12 -18.46 -22.71
N LEU A 322 4.87 -18.66 -23.15
CA LEU A 322 4.10 -19.83 -22.73
C LEU A 322 4.63 -21.07 -23.46
N PRO A 323 4.93 -22.18 -22.74
CA PRO A 323 5.25 -23.43 -23.40
C PRO A 323 3.99 -24.03 -24.02
N THR A 324 4.11 -24.69 -25.17
CA THR A 324 2.99 -25.34 -25.90
C THR A 324 2.17 -26.28 -25.02
N THR A 325 2.83 -27.02 -24.13
CA THR A 325 2.17 -27.91 -23.16
C THR A 325 1.19 -27.17 -22.22
N ILE A 326 1.47 -25.91 -21.89
CA ILE A 326 0.60 -25.08 -21.06
C ILE A 326 -0.52 -24.47 -21.90
N GLU A 327 -0.25 -24.07 -23.13
CA GLU A 327 -1.28 -23.61 -24.08
C GLU A 327 -2.33 -24.69 -24.30
N ASP A 328 -1.93 -25.91 -24.63
CA ASP A 328 -2.83 -27.05 -24.81
C ASP A 328 -3.71 -27.28 -23.59
N VAL A 329 -3.13 -27.17 -22.40
CA VAL A 329 -3.85 -27.32 -21.13
C VAL A 329 -4.83 -26.16 -20.93
N ILE A 330 -4.47 -24.93 -21.24
CA ILE A 330 -5.36 -23.77 -21.13
C ILE A 330 -6.57 -23.92 -22.07
N TYR A 331 -6.34 -24.28 -23.33
CA TYR A 331 -7.40 -24.27 -24.35
C TYR A 331 -8.24 -25.55 -24.39
N ASN A 332 -7.75 -26.67 -23.86
CA ASN A 332 -8.46 -27.97 -23.92
C ASN A 332 -8.99 -28.48 -22.56
N THR A 333 -8.85 -27.74 -21.45
CA THR A 333 -9.27 -28.21 -20.11
C THR A 333 -10.28 -27.29 -19.42
N ARG A 334 -10.81 -27.76 -18.28
CA ARG A 334 -11.66 -26.96 -17.37
C ARG A 334 -10.97 -25.70 -16.82
N LEU A 335 -9.64 -25.58 -16.94
CA LEU A 335 -8.89 -24.36 -16.61
C LEU A 335 -9.20 -23.19 -17.54
N TYR A 336 -9.68 -23.47 -18.75
CA TYR A 336 -10.09 -22.47 -19.73
C TYR A 336 -11.08 -21.46 -19.12
N ILE A 337 -12.07 -21.95 -18.36
CA ILE A 337 -13.13 -21.10 -17.81
C ILE A 337 -12.54 -20.07 -16.82
N PRO A 338 -11.84 -20.50 -15.74
CA PRO A 338 -11.10 -19.62 -14.83
C PRO A 338 -10.12 -18.62 -15.46
N LEU A 339 -9.33 -19.05 -16.46
CA LEU A 339 -8.21 -18.24 -16.98
C LEU A 339 -8.58 -17.41 -18.19
N ILE A 340 -9.37 -17.93 -19.13
CA ILE A 340 -9.62 -17.31 -20.43
C ILE A 340 -10.99 -16.64 -20.44
N ALA A 341 -12.03 -17.36 -20.01
CA ALA A 341 -13.40 -16.84 -20.05
C ALA A 341 -13.66 -15.80 -18.95
N GLU A 342 -13.18 -16.04 -17.73
CA GLU A 342 -13.39 -15.15 -16.58
C GLU A 342 -12.46 -13.92 -16.52
N SER A 343 -11.44 -13.84 -17.37
CA SER A 343 -10.47 -12.73 -17.46
C SER A 343 -10.61 -11.88 -18.72
N LYS A 344 -11.69 -12.08 -19.50
CA LYS A 344 -11.86 -11.50 -20.82
C LYS A 344 -11.75 -9.97 -20.80
N GLN A 345 -12.35 -9.30 -19.81
CA GLN A 345 -12.29 -7.85 -19.69
C GLN A 345 -10.90 -7.37 -19.28
N LEU A 346 -10.24 -8.05 -18.34
CA LEU A 346 -8.88 -7.70 -17.94
C LEU A 346 -7.89 -7.84 -19.09
N ARG A 347 -7.95 -8.97 -19.81
CA ARG A 347 -7.12 -9.19 -21.01
C ARG A 347 -7.43 -8.18 -22.11
N GLY A 348 -8.70 -7.88 -22.36
CA GLY A 348 -9.09 -6.86 -23.34
C GLY A 348 -8.53 -5.47 -23.00
N ARG A 349 -8.46 -5.11 -21.71
CA ARG A 349 -7.80 -3.86 -21.27
C ARG A 349 -6.27 -3.91 -21.45
N MET A 350 -5.64 -5.07 -21.27
CA MET A 350 -4.21 -5.26 -21.55
C MET A 350 -3.92 -5.14 -23.06
N GLU A 351 -4.73 -5.78 -23.89
CA GLU A 351 -4.66 -5.70 -25.36
C GLU A 351 -4.79 -4.24 -25.83
N GLN A 352 -5.85 -3.55 -25.37
CA GLN A 352 -6.05 -2.13 -25.68
C GLN A 352 -4.87 -1.26 -25.22
N TRP A 353 -4.32 -1.50 -24.02
CA TRP A 353 -3.18 -0.75 -23.53
C TRP A 353 -1.94 -0.94 -24.42
N ILE A 354 -1.68 -2.17 -24.85
CA ILE A 354 -0.58 -2.49 -25.76
C ILE A 354 -0.77 -1.78 -27.10
N ASP A 355 -1.98 -1.80 -27.67
CA ASP A 355 -2.28 -1.12 -28.93
C ASP A 355 -2.13 0.41 -28.80
N GLU A 356 -2.63 1.02 -27.72
CA GLU A 356 -2.43 2.46 -27.46
C GLU A 356 -0.96 2.84 -27.33
N LEU A 357 -0.12 1.98 -26.73
CA LEU A 357 1.31 2.22 -26.67
C LEU A 357 1.96 2.14 -28.05
N ARG A 358 1.54 1.17 -28.87
CA ARG A 358 2.04 0.97 -30.25
C ARG A 358 1.66 2.10 -31.20
N GLU A 359 0.56 2.81 -30.97
CA GLU A 359 0.09 3.93 -31.81
C GLU A 359 0.69 5.29 -31.44
N LYS A 360 1.15 5.47 -30.19
CA LYS A 360 1.75 6.74 -29.73
C LYS A 360 3.11 7.06 -30.37
N ARG A 361 3.65 6.15 -31.20
CA ARG A 361 4.92 6.27 -31.92
C ARG A 361 4.79 5.64 -33.29
#